data_AF-A0A2U1NQ46-F1
#
_entry.id   AF-A0A2U1NQ46-F1
#
_cell.length_a   1.000
_cell.length_b   1.000
_cell.length_c   1.000
_cell.angle_alpha   90.00
_cell.angle_beta   90.00
_cell.angle_gamma   90.00
#
_symmetry.space_group_name_H-M   'P 1'
#
loop_
_entity.id
_entity.type
_entity.pdbx_description
1 polymer ?
#
loop_
_entity_poly.entity_id
_entity_poly.type
_entity_poly.pdbx_seq_one_letter_code
_entity_poly.pdbx_strand_id
1 'polypeptide(L)'
;MKGMVTDLLLAKKNHSQFNEYLSNNPLASRGIDFTVTVLTTGFWPSYKSSDLCLPAEMVKWVEVFMEFYHTKTKHRKLTWIYSLGTCSVNGLRKLLSWF
;
A
#
# COMPACT_ATOMS: atom_id res chain seq x y z
N MET A 1 20.38 5.14 11.55
CA MET A 1 19.69 3.85 11.78
C MET A 1 18.46 3.95 12.68
N LYS A 2 18.48 4.66 13.82
CA LYS A 2 17.31 4.77 14.73
C LYS A 2 16.00 5.15 14.01
N GLY A 3 16.03 6.14 13.12
CA GLY A 3 14.85 6.56 12.35
C GLY A 3 14.25 5.45 11.46
N MET A 4 15.08 4.64 10.80
CA MET A 4 14.61 3.52 9.97
C MET A 4 13.90 2.46 10.82
N VAL A 5 14.45 2.14 12.00
CA VAL A 5 13.83 1.18 12.92
C VAL A 5 12.49 1.73 13.43
N THR A 6 12.42 3.02 13.72
CA THR A 6 11.16 3.68 14.11
C THR A 6 10.12 3.61 13.00
N ASP A 7 10.48 3.88 11.75
CA ASP A 7 9.56 3.76 10.60
C ASP A 7 9.00 2.33 10.48
N LEU A 8 9.85 1.30 10.62
CA LEU A 8 9.44 -0.10 10.58
C LEU A 8 8.53 -0.51 11.75
N LEU A 9 8.77 0.02 12.96
CA LEU A 9 7.91 -0.20 14.12
C LEU A 9 6.54 0.49 13.93
N LEU A 10 6.54 1.70 13.37
CA LEU A 10 5.32 2.46 13.08
C LEU A 10 4.50 1.82 11.96
N ALA A 11 5.13 1.10 11.03
CA ALA A 11 4.43 0.42 9.92
C ALA A 11 3.31 -0.51 10.43
N LYS A 12 3.57 -1.31 11.47
CA LYS A 12 2.57 -2.20 12.07
C LYS A 12 1.39 -1.42 12.67
N LYS A 13 1.68 -0.32 13.36
CA LYS A 13 0.65 0.55 13.95
C LYS A 13 -0.19 1.21 12.86
N ASN A 14 0.45 1.71 11.81
CA ASN A 14 -0.22 2.35 10.67
C ASN A 14 -1.12 1.36 9.92
N HIS A 15 -0.66 0.13 9.71
CA HIS A 15 -1.46 -0.94 9.11
C HIS A 15 -2.72 -1.23 9.94
N SER A 16 -2.61 -1.36 11.26
CA SER A 16 -3.76 -1.58 12.15
C SER A 16 -4.78 -0.43 12.06
N GLN A 17 -4.31 0.82 12.07
CA GLN A 17 -5.16 2.00 11.91
C GLN A 17 -5.84 2.06 10.53
N PHE A 18 -5.15 1.62 9.49
CA PHE A 18 -5.72 1.54 8.15
C PHE A 18 -6.81 0.47 8.06
N ASN A 19 -6.62 -0.70 8.68
CA ASN A 19 -7.66 -1.73 8.75
C ASN A 19 -8.91 -1.26 9.50
N GLU A 20 -8.74 -0.50 10.58
CA GLU A 20 -9.86 0.14 11.29
C GLU A 20 -10.56 1.20 10.41
N TYR A 21 -9.82 1.93 9.58
CA TYR A 21 -10.41 2.85 8.61
C TYR A 21 -11.20 2.10 7.51
N LEU A 22 -10.71 0.93 7.07
CA LEU A 22 -11.38 0.08 6.08
C LEU A 22 -12.64 -0.59 6.62
N SER A 23 -12.67 -1.00 7.89
CA SER A 23 -13.87 -1.60 8.50
C SER A 23 -15.04 -0.62 8.53
N ASN A 24 -14.75 0.68 8.66
CA ASN A 24 -15.72 1.76 8.59
C ASN A 24 -16.11 2.13 7.13
N ASN A 25 -15.36 1.65 6.13
CA ASN A 25 -15.56 1.92 4.70
C ASN A 25 -15.70 0.62 3.88
N PRO A 26 -16.84 -0.09 3.97
CA PRO A 26 -17.04 -1.41 3.37
C PRO A 26 -16.94 -1.44 1.83
N LEU A 27 -16.97 -0.29 1.14
CA LEU A 27 -16.78 -0.19 -0.31
C LEU A 27 -15.30 -0.30 -0.73
N ALA A 28 -14.36 -0.19 0.21
CA ALA A 28 -12.92 -0.26 -0.03
C ALA A 28 -12.35 -1.68 0.13
N SER A 29 -13.00 -2.59 0.87
CA SER A 29 -12.36 -3.80 1.41
C SER A 29 -12.50 -5.10 0.60
N ARG A 30 -12.90 -5.06 -0.68
CA ARG A 30 -13.21 -6.31 -1.39
C ARG A 30 -11.97 -6.94 -2.04
N GLY A 31 -11.48 -8.01 -1.44
CA GLY A 31 -10.78 -9.10 -2.12
C GLY A 31 -9.25 -9.03 -2.21
N ILE A 32 -8.60 -7.98 -1.70
CA ILE A 32 -7.14 -7.83 -1.72
C ILE A 32 -6.63 -7.50 -0.31
N ASP A 33 -5.60 -8.21 0.12
CA ASP A 33 -4.82 -7.85 1.32
C ASP A 33 -3.79 -6.78 0.93
N PHE A 34 -3.88 -5.60 1.54
CA PHE A 34 -3.08 -4.44 1.19
C PHE A 34 -2.33 -3.90 2.41
N THR A 35 -1.01 -3.95 2.35
CA THR A 35 -0.12 -3.45 3.40
C THR A 35 0.78 -2.35 2.87
N VAL A 36 0.84 -1.22 3.57
CA VAL A 36 1.70 -0.10 3.22
C VAL A 36 2.69 0.21 4.34
N THR A 37 3.94 0.37 3.97
CA THR A 37 5.02 0.85 4.85
C THR A 37 5.40 2.26 4.46
N VAL A 38 5.23 3.21 5.37
CA VAL A 38 5.58 4.62 5.14
C VAL A 38 7.01 4.87 5.62
N LEU A 39 7.83 5.44 4.74
CA LEU A 39 9.24 5.69 4.98
C LEU A 39 9.53 7.19 5.05
N THR A 40 10.30 7.63 6.03
CA THR A 40 10.66 9.04 6.17
C THR A 40 11.82 9.39 5.23
N THR A 41 11.62 10.38 4.36
CA THR A 41 12.67 10.92 3.49
C THR A 41 13.85 11.43 4.33
N GLY A 42 15.07 11.03 3.98
CA GLY A 42 16.29 11.38 4.71
C GLY A 42 16.77 10.32 5.71
N PHE A 43 15.93 9.34 6.09
CA PHE A 43 16.38 8.16 6.84
C PHE A 43 16.73 6.98 5.94
N TRP A 44 16.13 6.94 4.75
CA TRP A 44 16.32 5.87 3.76
C TRP A 44 17.11 6.39 2.54
N PRO A 45 17.79 5.49 1.81
CA PRO A 45 18.45 5.84 0.56
C PRO A 45 17.50 6.49 -0.45
N SER A 46 18.05 7.24 -1.39
CA SER A 46 17.26 7.79 -2.49
C SER A 46 16.86 6.67 -3.45
N TYR A 47 15.56 6.45 -3.60
CA TYR A 47 15.00 5.47 -4.54
C TYR A 47 14.48 6.21 -5.78
N LYS A 48 14.69 5.62 -6.95
CA LYS A 48 14.06 6.12 -8.18
C LYS A 48 12.59 5.74 -8.16
N SER A 49 11.70 6.71 -8.35
CA SER A 49 10.32 6.43 -8.71
C SER A 49 10.26 6.05 -10.20
N SER A 50 9.41 5.08 -10.52
CA SER A 50 9.13 4.67 -11.90
C SER A 50 7.63 4.62 -12.08
N ASP A 51 7.15 5.14 -13.22
CA ASP A 51 5.73 5.08 -13.56
C ASP A 51 5.38 3.64 -13.97
N LEU A 52 4.57 2.98 -13.15
CA LEU A 52 4.10 1.62 -13.38
C LEU A 52 2.63 1.69 -13.81
N CYS A 53 2.28 0.95 -14.86
CA CYS A 53 0.87 0.73 -15.22
C CYS A 53 0.24 -0.26 -14.24
N LEU A 54 -0.36 0.27 -13.16
CA LEU A 54 -1.08 -0.54 -12.19
C LEU A 54 -2.47 -0.94 -12.72
N PRO A 55 -2.94 -2.16 -12.45
CA PRO A 55 -4.33 -2.53 -12.66
C PRO A 55 -5.28 -1.60 -11.89
N ALA A 56 -6.48 -1.37 -12.44
CA ALA A 56 -7.47 -0.46 -11.87
C ALA A 56 -7.80 -0.75 -10.40
N GLU A 57 -7.84 -2.03 -10.01
CA GLU A 57 -8.05 -2.43 -8.62
C GLU A 57 -6.92 -1.91 -7.71
N MET A 58 -5.65 -2.07 -8.10
CA MET A 58 -4.51 -1.60 -7.31
C MET A 58 -4.46 -0.07 -7.21
N VAL A 59 -4.83 0.63 -8.29
CA VAL A 59 -4.94 2.10 -8.28
C VAL A 59 -5.95 2.56 -7.22
N LYS A 60 -7.12 1.92 -7.15
CA LYS A 60 -8.13 2.23 -6.13
C LYS A 60 -7.58 2.07 -4.70
N TRP A 61 -6.79 1.02 -4.43
CA TRP A 61 -6.17 0.83 -3.11
C TRP A 61 -5.14 1.92 -2.77
N VAL A 62 -4.35 2.34 -3.76
CA VAL A 62 -3.41 3.46 -3.61
C VAL A 62 -4.15 4.76 -3.26
N GLU A 63 -5.24 5.06 -3.96
CA GLU A 63 -6.07 6.24 -3.72
C GLU A 63 -6.70 6.24 -2.31
N VAL A 64 -7.32 5.12 -1.92
CA VAL A 64 -7.91 4.96 -0.58
C VAL A 64 -6.87 5.16 0.53
N PHE A 65 -5.65 4.63 0.34
CA PHE A 65 -4.58 4.85 1.30
C PHE A 65 -4.11 6.31 1.34
N MET A 66 -4.04 6.98 0.18
CA MET A 66 -3.69 8.40 0.14
C MET A 66 -4.73 9.25 0.87
N GLU A 67 -6.02 8.99 0.70
CA GLU A 67 -7.09 9.67 1.44
C GLU A 67 -6.94 9.45 2.95
N PHE A 68 -6.78 8.21 3.38
CA PHE A 68 -6.51 7.88 4.78
C PHE A 68 -5.31 8.66 5.33
N TYR A 69 -4.19 8.68 4.61
CA TYR A 69 -2.97 9.35 5.08
C TYR A 69 -3.10 10.88 5.09
N HIS A 70 -3.84 11.46 4.13
CA HIS A 70 -4.15 12.89 4.09
C HIS A 70 -5.00 13.34 5.28
N THR A 71 -5.92 12.49 5.78
CA THR A 71 -6.68 12.82 7.01
C THR A 71 -5.78 12.96 8.23
N LYS A 72 -4.65 12.21 8.28
CA LYS A 72 -3.69 12.23 9.38
C LYS A 72 -2.67 13.34 9.26
N THR A 73 -2.23 13.65 8.04
CA THR A 73 -1.14 14.61 7.80
C THR A 73 -1.48 15.55 6.65
N LYS A 74 -1.72 16.83 6.96
CA LYS A 74 -2.10 17.85 5.95
C LYS A 74 -0.92 18.42 5.15
N HIS A 75 0.31 18.27 5.63
CA HIS A 75 1.49 18.94 5.07
C HIS A 75 2.57 17.98 4.56
N ARG A 76 2.27 16.69 4.42
CA ARG A 76 3.21 15.68 3.93
C ARG A 76 2.76 15.15 2.58
N LYS A 77 3.71 15.06 1.64
CA LYS A 77 3.50 14.45 0.33
C LYS A 77 3.98 13.01 0.37
N LEU A 78 3.10 12.07 0.01
CA LEU A 78 3.48 10.68 -0.20
C LEU A 78 4.06 10.50 -1.61
N THR A 79 5.09 9.68 -1.72
CA THR A 79 5.65 9.21 -3.00
C THR A 79 5.71 7.70 -2.95
N TRP A 80 5.10 7.04 -3.94
CA TRP A 80 5.08 5.58 -4.02
C TRP A 80 6.35 5.07 -4.68
N ILE A 81 6.99 4.09 -4.05
CA ILE A 81 8.21 3.43 -4.55
C ILE A 81 7.85 1.98 -4.85
N TYR A 82 7.41 1.72 -6.08
CA TYR A 82 6.96 0.39 -6.49
C TYR A 82 8.09 -0.64 -6.53
N SER A 83 9.34 -0.20 -6.71
CA SER A 83 10.51 -1.09 -6.75
C SER A 83 10.78 -1.83 -5.44
N LEU A 84 10.23 -1.36 -4.31
CA LEU A 84 10.33 -2.01 -3.01
C LEU A 84 9.07 -2.83 -2.65
N GLY A 85 8.02 -2.72 -3.47
CA GLY A 85 6.77 -3.44 -3.27
C GLY A 85 6.87 -4.89 -3.72
N THR A 86 6.08 -5.73 -3.08
CA THR A 86 5.84 -7.11 -3.52
C THR A 86 4.34 -7.33 -3.69
N CYS A 87 3.97 -8.21 -4.61
CA CYS A 87 2.57 -8.57 -4.85
C CYS A 87 2.49 -10.08 -5.05
N SER A 88 1.49 -10.71 -4.44
CA SER A 88 1.18 -12.12 -4.65
C SER A 88 -0.06 -12.23 -5.52
N VAL A 89 0.05 -12.97 -6.63
CA VAL A 89 -1.03 -13.16 -7.59
C VAL A 89 -1.36 -14.64 -7.67
N ASN A 90 -2.62 -14.98 -7.38
CA ASN A 90 -3.12 -16.34 -7.52
C ASN A 90 -3.61 -16.57 -8.95
N GLY A 91 -2.90 -17.38 -9.71
CA GLY A 91 -3.30 -17.78 -11.06
C GLY A 91 -4.25 -18.98 -11.03
N LEU A 92 -5.52 -18.78 -11.42
CA LEU A 92 -6.47 -19.88 -11.55
C LEU A 92 -6.50 -20.34 -13.02
N ARG A 93 -5.77 -21.42 -13.32
CA ARG A 93 -5.79 -22.02 -14.66
C ARG A 93 -7.09 -22.77 -14.86
N LYS A 94 -8.06 -22.17 -15.54
CA LYS A 94 -9.23 -22.92 -16.05
C LYS A 94 -8.73 -23.91 -17.10
N LEU A 95 -8.68 -25.18 -16.74
CA LEU A 95 -8.62 -26.26 -17.72
C LEU A 95 -9.99 -26.26 -18.41
N LEU A 96 -10.03 -25.81 -19.66
CA LEU A 96 -11.18 -26.03 -20.52
C LEU A 96 -11.31 -27.54 -20.71
N SER A 97 -12.17 -28.17 -19.90
CA SER A 97 -12.65 -29.52 -20.16
C SER A 97 -13.63 -29.43 -21.33
N TRP A 98 -13.13 -29.69 -22.54
CA TRP A 98 -13.96 -30.12 -23.64
C TRP A 98 -14.14 -31.63 -23.53
N PHE A 99 -15.15 -32.09 -22.79
CA PHE A 99 -15.82 -33.39 -22.96
C PHE A 99 -17.18 -33.32 -22.24
#